data_AF-A0A653QWX4-F1
#
_entry.id   AF-A0A653QWX4-F1
#
_cell.length_a   1.000
_cell.length_b   1.000
_cell.length_c   1.000
_cell.angle_alpha   90.00
_cell.angle_beta   90.00
_cell.angle_gamma   90.00
#
_symmetry.space_group_name_H-M   'P 1'
#
loop_
_entity.id
_entity.type
_entity.pdbx_description
1 polymer ?
#
loop_
_entity_poly.entity_id
_entity_poly.type
_entity_poly.pdbx_seq_one_letter_code
_entity_poly.pdbx_strand_id
1 'polypeptide(L)'
;MQLSQQQTFNQALIKLSVLLYQVDGMVTLSEQDYLNSMVEELDWQSPICREAFLNDTIYQTRQAIDTGDELKFMRALKDDLSFDAEKTLEVAMAITGVDGERSEAETELLSVLTHKLLAKALIAGSSALPSQVNSQAPH
;
A
#
# COMPACT_ATOMS: atom_id res chain seq x y z
N MET A 1 23.23 -7.17 3.78
CA MET A 1 22.13 -8.05 4.24
C MET A 1 20.99 -7.84 3.28
N GLN A 2 20.50 -8.89 2.63
CA GLN A 2 19.32 -8.81 1.78
C GLN A 2 18.10 -9.01 2.67
N LEU A 3 17.16 -8.06 2.68
CA LEU A 3 15.90 -8.19 3.40
C LEU A 3 15.08 -9.33 2.77
N SER A 4 14.25 -9.99 3.57
CA SER A 4 13.27 -10.93 3.03
C SER A 4 12.29 -10.20 2.11
N GLN A 5 11.73 -10.90 1.13
CA GLN A 5 10.76 -10.31 0.22
C GLN A 5 9.53 -9.76 0.99
N GLN A 6 9.10 -10.46 2.04
CA GLN A 6 8.06 -10.01 2.96
C GLN A 6 8.44 -8.70 3.65
N GLN A 7 9.68 -8.56 4.14
CA GLN A 7 10.11 -7.34 4.82
C GLN A 7 10.24 -6.16 3.86
N THR A 8 10.69 -6.39 2.62
CA THR A 8 10.71 -5.35 1.58
C THR A 8 9.30 -4.91 1.24
N PHE A 9 8.36 -5.84 1.10
CA PHE A 9 6.94 -5.55 0.92
C PHE A 9 6.38 -4.73 2.10
N ASN A 10 6.63 -5.15 3.35
CA ASN A 10 6.15 -4.44 4.54
C ASN A 10 6.69 -2.99 4.59
N GLN A 11 7.96 -2.77 4.22
CA GLN A 11 8.53 -1.43 4.12
C GLN A 11 7.88 -0.60 3.02
N ALA A 12 7.62 -1.20 1.85
CA ALA A 12 6.94 -0.52 0.75
C ALA A 12 5.48 -0.17 1.10
N LEU A 13 4.80 -1.06 1.83
CA LEU A 13 3.43 -0.84 2.30
C LEU A 13 3.36 0.34 3.27
N ILE A 14 4.25 0.41 4.26
CA ILE A 14 4.33 1.58 5.17
C ILE A 14 4.58 2.86 4.37
N LYS A 15 5.53 2.85 3.43
CA LYS A 15 5.83 4.02 2.58
C LYS A 15 4.64 4.48 1.76
N LEU A 16 3.90 3.55 1.17
CA LEU A 16 2.67 3.86 0.43
C LEU A 16 1.60 4.44 1.36
N SER A 17 1.35 3.80 2.51
CA SER A 17 0.35 4.25 3.46
C SER A 17 0.65 5.66 3.97
N VAL A 18 1.90 5.96 4.31
CA VAL A 18 2.31 7.30 4.73
C VAL A 18 2.14 8.33 3.59
N LEU A 19 2.35 7.92 2.33
CA LEU A 19 2.13 8.81 1.18
C LEU A 19 0.67 9.20 1.03
N LEU A 20 -0.22 8.21 1.06
CA LEU A 20 -1.66 8.44 0.97
C LEU A 20 -2.14 9.30 2.16
N TYR A 21 -1.66 8.99 3.36
CA TYR A 21 -1.93 9.70 4.60
C TYR A 21 -1.48 11.18 4.62
N GLN A 22 -0.58 11.61 3.74
CA GLN A 22 -0.03 12.98 3.77
C GLN A 22 -0.37 13.82 2.54
N VAL A 23 -0.86 13.22 1.47
CA VAL A 23 -0.91 13.86 0.14
C VAL A 23 -1.82 15.09 0.09
N ASP A 24 -2.92 15.07 0.83
CA ASP A 24 -3.90 16.16 0.86
C ASP A 24 -3.52 17.28 1.87
N GLY A 25 -2.46 17.06 2.65
CA GLY A 25 -1.97 17.97 3.67
C GLY A 25 -2.81 18.01 4.95
N MET A 26 -3.85 17.18 5.05
CA MET A 26 -4.70 17.04 6.23
C MET A 26 -4.52 15.64 6.79
N VAL A 27 -4.60 15.52 8.11
CA VAL A 27 -4.42 14.25 8.80
C VAL A 27 -5.51 14.16 9.84
N THR A 28 -6.36 13.16 9.72
CA THR A 28 -7.38 12.86 10.72
C THR A 28 -6.86 11.89 11.78
N LEU A 29 -7.52 11.91 12.94
CA LEU A 29 -7.22 10.94 14.01
C LEU A 29 -7.51 9.50 13.55
N SER A 30 -8.56 9.30 12.74
CA SER A 30 -8.94 7.98 12.26
C SER A 30 -7.91 7.38 11.31
N GLU A 31 -7.33 8.18 10.42
CA GLU A 31 -6.25 7.73 9.54
C GLU A 31 -4.96 7.47 10.31
N GLN A 32 -4.66 8.31 11.30
CA GLN A 32 -3.52 8.11 12.19
C GLN A 32 -3.65 6.79 12.99
N ASP A 33 -4.82 6.53 13.57
CA ASP A 33 -5.10 5.30 14.31
C ASP A 33 -5.01 4.07 13.41
N TYR A 34 -5.53 4.16 12.18
CA TYR A 34 -5.41 3.10 11.18
C TYR A 34 -3.96 2.83 10.81
N LEU A 35 -3.18 3.88 10.50
CA LEU A 35 -1.76 3.75 10.14
C LEU A 35 -0.97 3.09 11.26
N ASN A 36 -1.17 3.54 12.51
CA ASN A 36 -0.49 2.97 13.67
C ASN A 36 -0.84 1.50 13.87
N SER A 37 -2.13 1.16 13.82
CA SER A 37 -2.59 -0.23 13.98
C SER A 37 -2.02 -1.14 12.89
N MET A 38 -2.06 -0.69 11.64
CA MET A 38 -1.50 -1.46 10.52
C MET A 38 0.01 -1.69 10.70
N VAL A 39 0.78 -0.67 11.08
CA VAL A 39 2.23 -0.79 11.33
C VAL A 39 2.54 -1.76 12.47
N GLU A 40 1.72 -1.76 13.53
CA GLU A 40 1.88 -2.65 14.67
C GLU A 40 1.61 -4.13 14.33
N GLU A 41 0.68 -4.38 13.42
CA GLU A 41 0.27 -5.73 12.98
C GLU A 41 1.26 -6.38 11.99
N LEU A 42 2.12 -5.59 11.33
CA LEU A 42 3.09 -6.13 10.36
C LEU A 42 4.14 -7.03 11.03
N ASP A 43 4.37 -8.21 10.44
CA ASP A 43 5.48 -9.09 10.79
C ASP A 43 6.82 -8.43 10.44
N TRP A 44 7.41 -7.76 11.43
CA TRP A 44 8.58 -6.92 11.22
C TRP A 44 9.88 -7.66 11.50
N GLN A 45 10.68 -7.81 10.45
CA GLN A 45 11.91 -8.59 10.43
C GLN A 45 13.16 -7.72 10.24
N SER A 46 13.00 -6.39 10.19
CA SER A 46 14.13 -5.47 10.03
C SER A 46 14.84 -5.21 11.37
N PRO A 47 16.18 -5.09 11.37
CA PRO A 47 16.92 -4.68 12.56
C PRO A 47 16.67 -3.22 12.95
N ILE A 48 16.14 -2.41 12.04
CA ILE A 48 15.71 -1.04 12.33
C ILE A 48 14.37 -1.12 13.05
N CYS A 49 14.26 -0.43 14.18
CA CYS A 49 13.00 -0.28 14.92
C CYS A 49 11.89 0.28 14.00
N ARG A 50 10.67 -0.29 14.11
CA ARG A 50 9.49 0.13 13.32
C ARG A 50 9.19 1.60 13.46
N GLU A 51 9.12 2.11 14.69
CA GLU A 51 8.84 3.53 14.94
C GLU A 51 9.90 4.43 14.29
N ALA A 52 11.17 4.04 14.35
CA ALA A 52 12.25 4.79 13.70
C ALA A 52 12.10 4.80 12.17
N PHE A 53 11.72 3.67 11.57
CA PHE A 53 11.44 3.58 10.14
C PHE A 53 10.20 4.39 9.73
N LEU A 54 9.13 4.35 10.53
CA LEU A 54 7.91 5.14 10.29
C LEU A 54 8.21 6.65 10.33
N ASN A 55 8.95 7.11 11.34
CA ASN A 55 9.34 8.52 11.46
C ASN A 55 10.20 9.00 10.28
N ASP A 56 11.17 8.20 9.86
CA ASP A 56 11.99 8.47 8.67
C ASP A 56 11.12 8.51 7.40
N THR A 57 10.18 7.59 7.29
CA THR A 57 9.23 7.54 6.17
C THR A 57 8.35 8.80 6.13
N ILE A 58 7.77 9.23 7.25
CA ILE A 58 6.99 10.47 7.37
C ILE A 58 7.79 11.68 6.84
N TYR A 59 9.09 11.73 7.11
CA TYR A 59 9.96 12.80 6.61
C TYR A 59 10.20 12.70 5.10
N GLN A 60 10.57 11.51 4.60
CA GLN A 60 10.85 11.27 3.18
C GLN A 60 9.63 11.57 2.30
N THR A 61 8.47 11.14 2.77
CA THR A 61 7.22 11.29 2.04
C THR A 61 6.77 12.74 1.97
N ARG A 62 6.87 13.49 3.09
CA ARG A 62 6.65 14.94 3.08
C ARG A 62 7.58 15.65 2.10
N GLN A 63 8.86 15.30 2.07
CA GLN A 63 9.80 15.88 1.09
C GLN A 63 9.39 15.57 -0.36
N ALA A 64 8.92 14.35 -0.64
CA ALA A 64 8.43 13.99 -1.97
C ALA A 64 7.21 14.84 -2.36
N ILE A 65 6.25 15.02 -1.45
CA ILE A 65 5.06 15.86 -1.68
C ILE A 65 5.46 17.33 -1.91
N ASP A 66 6.31 17.89 -1.05
CA ASP A 66 6.77 19.28 -1.13
C ASP A 66 7.51 19.58 -2.46
N THR A 67 8.07 18.55 -3.10
CA THR A 67 8.81 18.67 -4.37
C THR A 67 8.02 18.23 -5.61
N GLY A 68 6.77 17.77 -5.46
CA GLY A 68 5.96 17.25 -6.57
C GLY A 68 6.45 15.89 -7.12
N ASP A 69 7.20 15.14 -6.31
CA ASP A 69 7.82 13.86 -6.66
C ASP A 69 7.00 12.65 -6.14
N GLU A 70 5.77 12.84 -5.65
CA GLU A 70 4.92 11.79 -5.08
C GLU A 70 4.70 10.61 -6.03
N LEU A 71 4.46 10.88 -7.32
CA LEU A 71 4.28 9.82 -8.32
C LEU A 71 5.57 9.05 -8.58
N LYS A 72 6.72 9.72 -8.50
CA LYS A 72 8.04 9.08 -8.66
C LYS A 72 8.36 8.23 -7.44
N PHE A 73 8.07 8.73 -6.25
CA PHE A 73 8.18 7.99 -5.00
C PHE A 73 7.31 6.72 -5.05
N MET A 74 6.04 6.84 -5.41
CA MET A 74 5.13 5.70 -5.53
C MET A 74 5.57 4.69 -6.60
N ARG A 75 6.08 5.15 -7.75
CA ARG A 75 6.62 4.26 -8.80
C ARG A 75 7.83 3.45 -8.35
N ALA A 76 8.66 4.00 -7.47
CA ALA A 76 9.81 3.27 -6.92
C ALA A 76 9.39 2.08 -6.06
N LEU A 77 8.18 2.11 -5.49
CA LEU A 77 7.64 1.04 -4.63
C LEU A 77 6.95 -0.08 -5.43
N LYS A 78 6.75 0.10 -6.74
CA LYS A 78 5.92 -0.77 -7.58
C LYS A 78 6.23 -2.26 -7.43
N ASP A 79 7.50 -2.61 -7.62
CA ASP A 79 7.91 -4.01 -7.72
C ASP A 79 7.78 -4.71 -6.36
N ASP A 80 8.04 -3.97 -5.29
CA ASP A 80 7.91 -4.45 -3.91
C ASP A 80 6.43 -4.64 -3.53
N LEU A 81 5.57 -3.65 -3.83
CA LEU A 81 4.13 -3.71 -3.57
C LEU A 81 3.42 -4.80 -4.39
N SER A 82 3.95 -5.13 -5.56
CA SER A 82 3.37 -6.17 -6.42
C SER A 82 3.51 -7.57 -5.84
N PHE A 83 4.28 -7.76 -4.76
CA PHE A 83 4.37 -9.03 -4.03
C PHE A 83 3.02 -9.49 -3.49
N ASP A 84 2.24 -8.57 -2.92
CA ASP A 84 0.86 -8.79 -2.50
C ASP A 84 0.01 -7.58 -2.89
N ALA A 85 -0.42 -7.60 -4.16
CA ALA A 85 -1.18 -6.50 -4.75
C ALA A 85 -2.58 -6.37 -4.14
N GLU A 86 -3.19 -7.48 -3.69
CA GLU A 86 -4.50 -7.47 -3.05
C GLU A 86 -4.41 -6.76 -1.70
N LYS A 87 -3.45 -7.16 -0.86
CA LYS A 87 -3.25 -6.49 0.43
C LYS A 87 -2.85 -5.03 0.27
N THR A 88 -2.03 -4.71 -0.74
CA THR A 88 -1.67 -3.33 -1.05
C THR A 88 -2.90 -2.48 -1.35
N LEU A 89 -3.80 -2.98 -2.21
CA LEU A 89 -5.01 -2.27 -2.58
C LEU A 89 -5.97 -2.15 -1.39
N GLU A 90 -6.15 -3.22 -0.60
CA GLU A 90 -6.97 -3.23 0.61
C GLU A 90 -6.53 -2.13 1.59
N VAL A 91 -5.23 -2.08 1.91
CA VAL A 91 -4.68 -1.09 2.84
C VAL A 91 -4.79 0.33 2.28
N ALA A 92 -4.50 0.52 0.99
CA ALA A 92 -4.62 1.82 0.35
C ALA A 92 -6.07 2.34 0.35
N MET A 93 -7.05 1.47 0.08
CA MET A 93 -8.47 1.84 0.13
C MET A 93 -8.95 2.12 1.56
N ALA A 94 -8.46 1.35 2.53
CA ALA A 94 -8.85 1.49 3.92
C ALA A 94 -8.31 2.79 4.52
N ILE A 95 -7.02 3.09 4.37
CA ILE A 95 -6.42 4.29 4.98
C ILE A 95 -7.05 5.57 4.43
N THR A 96 -7.24 5.66 3.11
CA THR A 96 -7.79 6.86 2.44
C THR A 96 -9.27 7.09 2.69
N GLY A 97 -10.00 6.16 3.30
CA GLY A 97 -11.45 6.28 3.45
C GLY A 97 -11.98 5.81 4.80
N VAL A 98 -11.10 5.72 5.79
CA VAL A 98 -11.45 5.24 7.14
C VAL A 98 -12.39 6.20 7.87
N ASP A 99 -12.29 7.49 7.57
CA ASP A 99 -13.15 8.55 8.11
C ASP A 99 -14.44 8.76 7.28
N GLY A 100 -14.56 8.07 6.13
CA GLY A 100 -15.69 8.15 5.21
C GLY A 100 -15.55 9.21 4.12
N GLU A 101 -14.46 9.97 4.09
CA GLU A 101 -14.16 10.94 3.05
C GLU A 101 -12.94 10.48 2.21
N ARG A 102 -12.78 11.04 1.01
CA ARG A 102 -11.60 10.86 0.15
C ARG A 102 -11.35 12.16 -0.57
N SER A 103 -10.16 12.72 -0.42
CA SER A 103 -9.74 13.89 -1.17
C SER A 103 -9.50 13.56 -2.66
N GLU A 104 -9.43 14.60 -3.49
CA GLU A 104 -9.08 14.46 -4.91
C GLU A 104 -7.67 13.89 -5.07
N ALA A 105 -6.72 14.33 -4.25
CA ALA A 105 -5.32 13.91 -4.30
C ALA A 105 -5.15 12.42 -3.96
N GLU A 106 -5.85 11.93 -2.93
CA GLU A 106 -5.86 10.49 -2.60
C GLU A 106 -6.52 9.66 -3.70
N THR A 107 -7.63 10.14 -4.23
CA THR A 107 -8.36 9.47 -5.32
C THR A 107 -7.48 9.36 -6.57
N GLU A 108 -6.72 10.40 -6.90
CA GLU A 108 -5.76 10.38 -8.01
C GLU A 108 -4.65 9.35 -7.77
N LEU A 109 -4.02 9.37 -6.58
CA LEU A 109 -2.97 8.40 -6.24
C LEU A 109 -3.47 6.95 -6.25
N LEU A 110 -4.67 6.71 -5.70
CA LEU A 110 -5.32 5.39 -5.73
C LEU A 110 -5.59 4.92 -7.16
N SER A 111 -6.05 5.81 -8.02
CA SER A 111 -6.29 5.52 -9.43
C SER A 111 -4.98 5.12 -10.12
N VAL A 112 -3.89 5.87 -9.88
CA VAL A 112 -2.56 5.54 -10.41
C VAL A 112 -2.05 4.20 -9.86
N LEU A 113 -2.20 3.96 -8.56
CA LEU A 113 -1.84 2.69 -7.92
C LEU A 113 -2.55 1.51 -8.60
N THR A 114 -3.87 1.60 -8.71
CA THR A 114 -4.71 0.51 -9.24
C THR A 114 -4.46 0.28 -10.73
N HIS A 115 -4.46 1.34 -11.54
CA HIS A 115 -4.46 1.21 -12.99
C HIS A 115 -3.08 1.19 -13.63
N LYS A 116 -2.06 1.78 -13.00
CA LYS A 116 -0.71 1.90 -13.60
C LYS A 116 0.34 1.06 -12.89
N LEU A 117 0.20 0.83 -11.59
CA LEU A 117 1.21 0.12 -10.79
C LEU A 117 0.82 -1.35 -10.59
N LEU A 118 -0.37 -1.61 -10.06
CA LEU A 118 -0.80 -2.94 -9.64
C LEU A 118 -1.64 -3.69 -10.67
N ALA A 119 -2.15 -3.03 -11.73
CA ALA A 119 -3.08 -3.62 -12.69
C ALA A 119 -2.68 -5.02 -13.17
N LYS A 120 -1.40 -5.21 -13.55
CA LYS A 120 -0.90 -6.52 -14.01
C LYS A 120 -0.89 -7.56 -12.89
N ALA A 121 -0.46 -7.18 -11.69
CA ALA A 121 -0.37 -8.08 -10.53
C ALA A 121 -1.77 -8.50 -10.05
N LEU A 122 -2.73 -7.57 -10.03
CA LEU A 122 -4.13 -7.83 -9.69
C LEU A 122 -4.81 -8.78 -10.69
N ILE A 123 -4.57 -8.58 -11.99
CA ILE A 123 -5.11 -9.48 -13.03
C ILE A 123 -4.47 -10.87 -12.92
N ALA A 124 -3.17 -10.94 -12.65
CA ALA A 124 -2.47 -12.21 -12.48
C ALA A 124 -2.95 -12.99 -11.25
N GLY A 125 -3.21 -12.30 -10.13
CA GLY A 125 -3.81 -12.89 -8.92
C GLY A 125 -5.25 -13.36 -9.16
N SER A 126 -6.07 -12.56 -9.85
CA SER A 126 -7.45 -12.92 -10.21
C SER A 126 -7.54 -14.13 -11.16
N SER A 127 -6.55 -14.31 -12.05
CA SER A 127 -6.48 -15.46 -12.96
C SER A 127 -6.02 -16.76 -12.27
N ALA A 128 -5.56 -16.71 -11.02
CA ALA A 128 -5.12 -17.89 -10.26
C ALA A 128 -6.26 -18.62 -9.53
N LEU A 129 -7.51 -18.19 -9.69
CA LEU A 129 -8.69 -18.98 -9.32
C LEU A 129 -9.01 -19.99 -10.43
N PRO A 130 -8.83 -21.31 -10.24
CA PRO A 130 -9.31 -22.27 -11.20
C PRO A 130 -10.83 -22.28 -11.16
N SER A 131 -11.43 -22.02 -12.31
CA SER A 131 -12.78 -22.40 -12.66
C SER A 131 -13.00 -23.88 -12.35
N GLN A 132 -13.49 -24.22 -11.14
CA GLN A 132 -14.13 -25.52 -10.93
C GLN A 132 -15.58 -25.43 -11.42
N VAL A 133 -15.72 -25.48 -12.73
CA VAL A 133 -16.94 -25.93 -13.40
C VAL A 133 -16.52 -27.03 -14.36
N ASN A 134 -16.78 -28.30 -14.00
CA ASN A 134 -17.70 -29.11 -14.80
C ASN A 134 -18.00 -30.50 -14.18
N SER A 135 -19.31 -30.76 -14.01
CA SER A 135 -20.04 -31.96 -14.41
C SER A 135 -19.49 -33.35 -14.15
N GLN A 136 -20.15 -34.08 -13.25
CA GLN A 136 -20.44 -35.51 -13.41
C GLN A 136 -21.76 -35.87 -12.69
N ALA A 137 -22.88 -35.80 -13.42
CA ALA A 137 -23.86 -36.88 -13.40
C ALA A 137 -23.37 -37.90 -14.45
N PRO A 138 -23.33 -39.21 -14.17
CA PRO A 138 -24.56 -40.00 -14.25
C PRO A 138 -24.63 -41.15 -13.21
N HIS A 139 -25.85 -41.50 -12.78
CA HIS A 139 -26.47 -42.82 -12.94
C HIS A 139 -27.85 -42.84 -12.27
#